data_AF-A0A0K8QS88-F1
#
_entry.id   AF-A0A0K8QS88-F1
#
_cell.length_a   1.000
_cell.length_b   1.000
_cell.length_c   1.000
_cell.angle_alpha   90.00
_cell.angle_beta   90.00
_cell.angle_gamma   90.00
#
_symmetry.space_group_name_H-M   'P 1'
#
loop_
_entity.id
_entity.type
_entity.pdbx_description
1 polymer ?
#
loop_
_entity_poly.entity_id
_entity_poly.type
_entity_poly.pdbx_seq_one_letter_code
_entity_poly.pdbx_strand_id
1 'polypeptide(L)'
;MYTPGNILYFTPFYFPDGGKVKNKYFIVLATSPENTLIATLPTSKDHIPAQIEKSHGCIDLPDINFNCYYFEAQKPITDEGRGFPLETYIYGPQVALFDKCKFKNLYSVQEIDYEIVGKLLEPEFVAIINCIKNSRTVKRKIRRALGATFKG
;
A
#
# COMPACT_ATOMS: atom_id res chain seq x y z
N MET A 1 13.72 -5.68 7.21
CA MET A 1 12.52 -6.28 6.61
C MET A 1 11.48 -5.22 6.30
N TYR A 2 10.66 -4.77 7.27
CA TYR A 2 9.57 -3.82 6.99
C TYR A 2 10.06 -2.38 7.05
N THR A 3 10.69 -1.91 5.97
CA THR A 3 11.14 -0.52 5.83
C THR A 3 10.11 0.24 5.00
N PRO A 4 9.68 1.46 5.41
CA PRO A 4 8.79 2.29 4.59
C PRO A 4 9.32 2.47 3.17
N GLY A 5 8.43 2.36 2.18
CA GLY A 5 8.76 2.41 0.76
C GLY A 5 9.11 1.04 0.15
N ASN A 6 9.39 0.01 0.94
CA ASN A 6 9.65 -1.32 0.38
C ASN A 6 8.38 -1.95 -0.19
N ILE A 7 8.53 -2.57 -1.36
CA ILE A 7 7.56 -3.48 -1.96
C ILE A 7 8.01 -4.90 -1.67
N LEU A 8 7.16 -5.65 -0.98
CA LEU A 8 7.35 -7.07 -0.70
C LEU A 8 6.36 -7.89 -1.53
N TYR A 9 6.73 -9.11 -1.89
CA TYR A 9 5.81 -10.08 -2.49
C TYR A 9 5.83 -11.36 -1.66
N PHE A 10 4.67 -11.72 -1.12
CA PHE A 10 4.49 -12.89 -0.25
C PHE A 10 3.97 -14.08 -1.06
N THR A 11 4.56 -15.25 -0.84
CA THR A 11 4.27 -16.50 -1.57
C THR A 11 4.26 -17.70 -0.62
N PRO A 12 3.15 -17.95 0.11
CA PRO A 12 1.86 -17.28 -0.01
C PRO A 12 1.59 -16.23 1.08
N PHE A 13 0.57 -15.39 0.88
CA PHE A 13 0.04 -14.50 1.90
C PHE A 13 -1.17 -15.12 2.63
N TYR A 14 -1.07 -15.16 3.95
CA TYR A 14 -2.13 -15.53 4.89
C TYR A 14 -2.84 -14.28 5.39
N PHE A 15 -4.14 -14.17 5.11
CA PHE A 15 -4.94 -13.03 5.53
C PHE A 15 -5.25 -13.13 7.04
N PRO A 16 -5.18 -12.02 7.80
CA PRO A 16 -5.48 -12.03 9.24
C PRO A 16 -6.90 -12.48 9.60
N ASP A 17 -7.85 -12.37 8.66
CA ASP A 17 -9.25 -12.78 8.82
C ASP A 17 -9.49 -14.26 8.45
N GLY A 18 -8.44 -15.02 8.14
CA GLY A 18 -8.55 -16.41 7.69
C GLY A 18 -9.05 -16.56 6.25
N GLY A 19 -9.06 -15.48 5.47
CA GLY A 19 -9.40 -15.51 4.05
C GLY A 19 -8.50 -16.43 3.23
N LYS A 20 -8.96 -16.77 2.01
CA LYS A 20 -8.25 -17.69 1.10
C LYS A 20 -6.82 -17.21 0.85
N VAL A 21 -5.87 -18.09 1.15
CA VAL A 21 -4.42 -17.94 0.93
C VAL A 21 -4.11 -17.64 -0.55
N LYS A 22 -3.31 -16.59 -0.81
CA LYS A 22 -2.95 -16.13 -2.17
C LYS A 22 -1.59 -15.44 -2.16
N ASN A 23 -0.90 -15.40 -3.28
CA ASN A 23 0.29 -14.56 -3.40
C ASN A 23 -0.12 -13.09 -3.44
N LYS A 24 0.64 -12.22 -2.78
CA LYS A 24 0.29 -10.80 -2.66
C LYS A 24 1.50 -9.88 -2.60
N TYR A 25 1.41 -8.77 -3.34
CA TYR A 25 2.22 -7.60 -3.09
C TYR A 25 1.80 -6.93 -1.78
N PHE A 26 2.77 -6.33 -1.11
CA PHE A 26 2.60 -5.63 0.15
C PHE A 26 3.55 -4.43 0.18
N ILE A 27 3.01 -3.23 0.35
CA ILE A 27 3.81 -2.00 0.41
C ILE A 27 3.77 -1.47 1.83
N VAL A 28 4.96 -1.28 2.42
CA VAL A 28 5.11 -0.69 3.76
C VAL A 28 5.02 0.82 3.64
N LEU A 29 4.00 1.43 4.25
CA LEU A 29 3.79 2.88 4.22
C LEU A 29 4.39 3.58 5.43
N ALA A 30 4.35 2.95 6.60
CA ALA A 30 4.99 3.46 7.80
C ALA A 30 5.16 2.35 8.83
N THR A 31 6.01 2.59 9.81
CA THR A 31 6.26 1.69 10.94
C THR A 31 6.19 2.48 12.24
N SER A 32 5.49 1.97 13.25
CA SER A 32 5.56 2.54 14.59
C SER A 32 6.61 1.82 15.45
N PRO A 33 7.13 2.48 16.50
CA PRO A 33 7.94 1.83 17.53
C PRO A 33 7.18 0.70 18.25
N GLU A 34 5.86 0.84 18.41
CA GLU A 34 4.96 -0.10 19.08
C GLU A 34 4.55 -1.30 18.19
N ASN A 35 5.48 -1.83 17.39
CA ASN A 35 5.28 -3.03 16.57
C ASN A 35 4.08 -2.99 15.59
N THR A 36 3.66 -1.81 15.13
CA THR A 36 2.61 -1.70 14.12
C THR A 36 3.19 -1.33 12.75
N LEU A 37 2.75 -2.03 11.72
CA LEU A 37 3.02 -1.70 10.32
C LEU A 37 1.78 -1.05 9.72
N ILE A 38 1.93 0.09 9.08
CA ILE A 38 0.89 0.65 8.21
C ILE A 38 1.26 0.23 6.80
N ALA A 39 0.40 -0.54 6.16
CA ALA A 39 0.68 -1.10 4.85
C ALA A 39 -0.58 -1.29 4.03
N THR A 40 -0.38 -1.60 2.76
CA THR A 40 -1.44 -1.89 1.80
C THR A 40 -1.12 -3.15 1.00
N LEU A 41 -2.16 -3.79 0.49
CA LEU A 41 -2.10 -4.91 -0.43
C LEU A 41 -2.57 -4.42 -1.81
N PRO A 42 -1.66 -3.95 -2.68
CA PRO A 42 -2.05 -3.49 -4.00
C PRO A 42 -2.80 -4.58 -4.77
N THR A 43 -3.68 -4.13 -5.67
CA THR A 43 -4.54 -5.03 -6.44
C THR A 43 -4.56 -4.60 -7.90
N SER A 44 -4.66 -5.55 -8.81
CA SER A 44 -4.93 -5.29 -10.23
C SER A 44 -6.41 -5.13 -10.56
N LYS A 45 -7.28 -5.20 -9.54
CA LYS A 45 -8.71 -4.99 -9.71
C LYS A 45 -9.02 -3.50 -9.79
N ASP A 46 -9.57 -3.09 -10.93
CA ASP A 46 -10.08 -1.75 -11.16
C ASP A 46 -11.47 -1.58 -10.51
N HIS A 47 -11.58 -0.60 -9.63
CA HIS A 47 -12.79 -0.13 -8.97
C HIS A 47 -12.95 1.38 -9.12
N ILE A 48 -12.14 2.01 -9.99
CA ILE A 48 -12.29 3.42 -10.35
C ILE A 48 -13.60 3.56 -11.14
N PRO A 49 -14.46 4.55 -10.83
CA PRO A 49 -15.67 4.78 -11.62
C PRO A 49 -15.35 5.05 -13.09
N ALA A 50 -16.11 4.46 -14.00
CA ALA A 50 -15.82 4.45 -15.44
C ALA A 50 -15.70 5.85 -16.09
N GLN A 51 -16.29 6.87 -15.47
CA GLN A 51 -16.26 8.26 -15.95
C GLN A 51 -14.98 9.00 -15.56
N ILE A 52 -14.14 8.42 -14.70
CA ILE A 52 -12.92 9.04 -14.21
C ILE A 52 -11.75 8.60 -15.09
N GLU A 53 -11.09 9.56 -15.71
CA GLU A 53 -9.86 9.31 -16.46
C GLU A 53 -8.74 8.87 -15.50
N LYS A 54 -8.04 7.79 -15.88
CA LYS A 54 -6.97 7.21 -15.07
C LYS A 54 -5.63 7.83 -15.48
N SER A 55 -4.98 8.50 -14.54
CA SER A 55 -3.60 8.94 -14.67
C SER A 55 -2.78 8.46 -13.49
N HIS A 56 -1.56 7.99 -13.76
CA HIS A 56 -0.66 7.50 -12.73
C HIS A 56 -0.53 8.52 -11.59
N GLY A 57 -0.82 8.09 -10.36
CA GLY A 57 -0.83 8.96 -9.20
C GLY A 57 -2.13 8.92 -8.41
N CYS A 58 -2.40 9.99 -7.68
CA CYS A 58 -3.53 10.07 -6.76
C CYS A 58 -4.85 10.41 -7.47
N ILE A 59 -5.89 9.66 -7.13
CA ILE A 59 -7.29 9.92 -7.50
C ILE A 59 -8.08 10.02 -6.20
N ASP A 60 -8.38 11.24 -5.77
CA ASP A 60 -9.15 11.52 -4.55
C ASP A 60 -10.44 12.26 -4.89
N LEU A 61 -11.58 11.61 -4.67
CA LEU A 61 -12.92 12.13 -4.98
C LEU A 61 -13.78 12.01 -3.72
N PRO A 62 -13.60 12.93 -2.74
CA PRO A 62 -14.26 12.83 -1.44
C PRO A 62 -15.80 12.92 -1.54
N ASP A 63 -16.34 13.61 -2.54
CA ASP A 63 -17.79 13.78 -2.75
C ASP A 63 -18.52 12.46 -3.02
N ILE A 64 -17.79 11.46 -3.54
CA ILE A 64 -18.29 10.10 -3.76
C ILE A 64 -17.61 9.07 -2.83
N ASN A 65 -16.96 9.54 -1.77
CA ASN A 65 -16.24 8.72 -0.79
C ASN A 65 -15.19 7.78 -1.42
N PHE A 66 -14.46 8.26 -2.44
CA PHE A 66 -13.48 7.47 -3.18
C PHE A 66 -12.05 8.01 -3.00
N ASN A 67 -11.09 7.11 -2.79
CA ASN A 67 -9.65 7.41 -2.79
C ASN A 67 -8.85 6.22 -3.30
N CYS A 68 -7.99 6.48 -4.27
CA CYS A 68 -7.10 5.50 -4.86
C CYS A 68 -5.77 6.14 -5.25
N TYR A 69 -4.67 5.38 -5.14
CA TYR A 69 -3.44 5.67 -5.84
C TYR A 69 -3.26 4.65 -6.96
N TYR A 70 -3.16 5.12 -8.20
CA TYR A 70 -3.07 4.30 -9.40
C TYR A 70 -1.63 4.22 -9.90
N PHE A 71 -1.14 3.00 -10.06
CA PHE A 71 0.10 2.69 -10.78
C PHE A 71 -0.23 2.21 -12.19
N GLU A 72 0.12 3.05 -13.16
CA GLU A 72 0.23 2.64 -14.57
C GLU A 72 1.14 1.42 -14.74
N ALA A 73 0.71 0.49 -15.58
CA ALA A 73 1.42 -0.76 -15.83
C ALA A 73 2.84 -0.50 -16.39
N GLN A 74 3.82 -1.28 -15.89
CA GLN A 74 5.22 -1.27 -16.31
C GLN A 74 5.98 0.05 -16.10
N LYS A 75 5.32 1.11 -15.62
CA LYS A 75 6.00 2.36 -15.30
C LYS A 75 7.00 2.13 -14.17
N PRO A 76 8.27 2.53 -14.32
CA PRO A 76 9.27 2.41 -13.28
C PRO A 76 8.87 3.20 -12.03
N ILE A 77 8.75 2.50 -10.90
CA ILE A 77 8.40 3.09 -9.60
C ILE A 77 9.43 2.77 -8.51
N THR A 78 10.39 1.90 -8.79
CA THR A 78 11.46 1.53 -7.85
C THR A 78 12.82 2.08 -8.26
N ASP A 79 13.75 2.12 -7.31
CA ASP A 79 15.17 2.44 -7.52
C ASP A 79 15.86 1.54 -8.57
N GLU A 80 15.47 0.27 -8.65
CA GLU A 80 15.92 -0.68 -9.68
C GLU A 80 15.19 -0.56 -11.03
N GLY A 81 14.32 0.45 -11.21
CA GLY A 81 13.59 0.68 -12.45
C GLY A 81 12.44 -0.29 -12.72
N ARG A 82 11.96 -1.02 -11.70
CA ARG A 82 10.85 -1.96 -11.83
C ARG A 82 9.50 -1.25 -11.68
N GLY A 83 8.52 -1.74 -12.43
CA GLY A 83 7.11 -1.38 -12.34
C GLY A 83 6.24 -2.59 -12.02
N PHE A 84 4.98 -2.38 -11.65
CA PHE A 84 4.03 -3.48 -11.59
C PHE A 84 3.75 -4.02 -13.01
N PRO A 85 3.61 -5.35 -13.21
CA PRO A 85 3.40 -5.92 -14.54
C PRO A 85 2.03 -5.56 -15.14
N LEU A 86 1.06 -5.22 -14.29
CA LEU A 86 -0.31 -4.83 -14.65
C LEU A 86 -0.64 -3.49 -14.00
N GLU A 87 -1.71 -2.85 -14.50
CA GLU A 87 -2.34 -1.74 -13.78
C GLU A 87 -2.61 -2.16 -12.33
N THR A 88 -2.16 -1.35 -11.39
CA THR A 88 -2.18 -1.70 -9.97
C THR A 88 -2.67 -0.54 -9.14
N TYR A 89 -3.44 -0.83 -8.10
CA TYR A 89 -4.19 0.16 -7.35
C TYR A 89 -3.97 -0.01 -5.85
N ILE A 90 -3.84 1.11 -5.13
CA ILE A 90 -3.96 1.20 -3.68
C ILE A 90 -5.24 1.95 -3.37
N TYR A 91 -6.24 1.26 -2.83
CA TYR A 91 -7.44 1.92 -2.34
C TYR A 91 -7.21 2.39 -0.90
N GLY A 92 -7.33 3.69 -0.67
CA GLY A 92 -7.15 4.29 0.66
C GLY A 92 -7.93 3.58 1.78
N PRO A 93 -9.22 3.20 1.59
CA PRO A 93 -9.99 2.45 2.58
C PRO A 93 -9.43 1.06 2.94
N GLN A 94 -8.62 0.46 2.07
CA GLN A 94 -8.00 -0.86 2.24
C GLN A 94 -6.63 -0.80 2.95
N VAL A 95 -6.08 0.40 3.14
CA VAL A 95 -4.87 0.59 3.95
C VAL A 95 -5.16 0.17 5.39
N ALA A 96 -4.29 -0.65 5.96
CA ALA A 96 -4.51 -1.31 7.23
C ALA A 96 -3.30 -1.24 8.16
N LEU A 97 -3.58 -1.54 9.43
CA LEU A 97 -2.57 -1.73 10.47
C LEU A 97 -2.34 -3.22 10.63
N PHE A 98 -1.08 -3.64 10.57
CA PHE A 98 -0.67 -5.02 10.78
C PHE A 98 0.25 -5.11 12.00
N ASP A 99 0.15 -6.24 12.70
CA ASP A 99 1.05 -6.57 13.80
C ASP A 99 2.39 -7.06 13.24
N LYS A 100 3.45 -6.27 13.48
CA LYS A 100 4.80 -6.55 13.00
C LYS A 100 5.36 -7.86 13.55
N CYS A 101 5.02 -8.22 14.78
CA CYS A 101 5.48 -9.45 15.42
C CYS A 101 4.81 -10.67 14.78
N LYS A 102 3.48 -10.62 14.57
CA LYS A 102 2.78 -11.69 13.84
C LYS A 102 3.33 -11.87 12.44
N PHE A 103 3.57 -10.78 11.72
CA PHE A 103 4.17 -10.81 10.39
C PHE A 103 5.59 -11.40 10.37
N LYS A 104 6.43 -11.07 11.36
CA LYS A 104 7.75 -11.68 11.53
C LYS A 104 7.70 -13.18 11.80
N ASN A 105 6.73 -13.62 12.60
CA ASN A 105 6.60 -15.02 12.98
C ASN A 105 6.02 -15.87 11.83
N LEU A 106 5.09 -15.30 11.05
CA LEU A 106 4.48 -15.98 9.91
C LEU A 106 5.41 -16.01 8.69
N TYR A 107 6.19 -14.95 8.47
CA TYR A 107 7.08 -14.81 7.33
C TYR A 107 8.50 -14.55 7.84
N SER A 108 9.24 -15.62 8.10
CA SER A 108 10.52 -15.58 8.80
C SER A 108 11.71 -15.75 7.86
N VAL A 109 11.52 -16.40 6.72
CA VAL A 109 12.59 -16.71 5.76
C VAL A 109 12.35 -15.97 4.45
N GLN A 110 13.23 -15.00 4.14
CA GLN A 110 13.25 -14.34 2.83
C GLN A 110 13.57 -15.38 1.73
N GLU A 111 13.02 -15.19 0.53
CA GLU A 111 13.09 -16.10 -0.63
C GLU A 111 12.26 -17.39 -0.52
N ILE A 112 11.74 -17.70 0.67
CA ILE A 112 10.76 -18.78 0.87
C ILE A 112 9.38 -18.19 1.13
N ASP A 113 9.27 -17.36 2.17
CA ASP A 113 8.00 -16.79 2.62
C ASP A 113 7.64 -15.50 1.87
N TYR A 114 8.67 -14.73 1.52
CA TYR A 114 8.54 -13.45 0.82
C TYR A 114 9.83 -13.05 0.08
N GLU A 115 9.68 -12.21 -0.93
CA GLU A 115 10.78 -11.52 -1.61
C GLU A 115 10.67 -10.00 -1.44
N ILE A 116 11.81 -9.30 -1.45
CA ILE A 116 11.85 -7.85 -1.56
C ILE A 116 11.92 -7.52 -3.06
N VAL A 117 10.84 -6.98 -3.61
CA VAL A 117 10.72 -6.68 -5.04
C VAL A 117 11.55 -5.44 -5.41
N GLY A 118 11.65 -4.49 -4.48
CA GLY A 118 12.41 -3.26 -4.62
C GLY A 118 11.95 -2.20 -3.63
N LYS A 119 12.58 -1.03 -3.67
CA LYS A 119 12.17 0.13 -2.89
C LYS A 119 11.59 1.19 -3.81
N LEU A 120 10.43 1.73 -3.44
CA LEU A 120 9.81 2.84 -4.17
C LEU A 120 10.77 4.03 -4.27
N LEU A 121 10.75 4.70 -5.41
CA LEU A 121 11.38 6.00 -5.59
C LEU A 121 10.81 6.99 -4.58
N GLU A 122 11.65 7.87 -4.03
CA GLU A 122 11.22 8.81 -2.99
C GLU A 122 10.02 9.69 -3.44
N PRO A 123 10.00 10.27 -4.66
CA PRO A 123 8.85 11.07 -5.12
C PRO A 123 7.55 10.25 -5.17
N GLU A 124 7.65 8.99 -5.60
CA GLU A 124 6.53 8.06 -5.71
C GLU A 124 5.98 7.72 -4.32
N PHE A 125 6.88 7.38 -3.39
CA PHE A 125 6.52 7.11 -2.02
C PHE A 125 5.84 8.30 -1.35
N VAL A 126 6.39 9.51 -1.50
CA VAL A 126 5.80 10.74 -0.98
C VAL A 126 4.41 10.99 -1.59
N ALA A 127 4.23 10.75 -2.89
CA ALA A 127 2.95 10.91 -3.56
C ALA A 127 1.87 9.96 -3.00
N ILE A 128 2.21 8.68 -2.78
CA ILE A 128 1.33 7.70 -2.14
C ILE A 128 0.93 8.15 -0.73
N ILE A 129 1.92 8.55 0.09
CA ILE A 129 1.66 9.00 1.46
C ILE A 129 0.73 10.21 1.47
N ASN A 130 0.97 11.21 0.62
CA ASN A 130 0.13 12.40 0.54
C ASN A 130 -1.29 12.07 0.05
N CYS A 131 -1.42 11.17 -0.92
CA CYS A 131 -2.73 10.73 -1.42
C CYS A 131 -3.61 10.14 -0.32
N ILE A 132 -3.02 9.26 0.51
CA ILE A 132 -3.74 8.56 1.57
C ILE A 132 -3.96 9.46 2.79
N LYS A 133 -2.92 10.19 3.22
CA LYS A 133 -2.92 11.02 4.44
C LYS A 133 -3.91 12.19 4.34
N ASN A 134 -4.05 12.79 3.17
CA ASN A 134 -4.85 14.01 2.99
C ASN A 134 -6.33 13.72 2.68
N SER A 135 -6.64 12.53 2.15
CA SER A 135 -8.01 12.16 1.79
C SER A 135 -8.94 12.07 2.99
N ARG A 136 -10.16 12.58 2.87
CA ARG A 136 -11.18 12.51 3.95
C ARG A 136 -11.86 11.14 4.03
N THR A 137 -11.74 10.33 2.97
CA THR A 137 -12.39 9.01 2.85
C THR A 137 -11.58 7.92 3.55
N VAL A 138 -10.28 8.17 3.78
CA VAL A 138 -9.38 7.27 4.50
C VAL A 138 -9.61 7.34 6.00
N LYS A 139 -9.62 6.17 6.64
CA LYS A 139 -9.80 6.02 8.09
C LYS A 139 -8.89 6.96 8.88
N ARG A 140 -9.46 7.78 9.76
CA ARG A 140 -8.76 8.78 10.58
C ARG A 140 -7.48 8.25 11.26
N LYS A 141 -7.54 7.02 11.79
CA LYS A 141 -6.40 6.35 12.44
C LYS A 141 -5.20 6.15 11.50
N ILE A 142 -5.44 5.79 10.24
CA ILE A 142 -4.39 5.60 9.24
C ILE A 142 -3.75 6.95 8.92
N ARG A 143 -4.57 7.97 8.63
CA ARG A 143 -4.07 9.31 8.33
C ARG A 143 -3.23 9.88 9.47
N ARG A 144 -3.67 9.73 10.72
CA ARG A 144 -2.91 10.14 11.92
C ARG A 144 -1.56 9.44 11.97
N ALA A 145 -1.55 8.13 11.75
CA ALA A 145 -0.32 7.35 11.79
C ALA A 145 0.65 7.70 10.65
N LEU A 146 0.13 8.25 9.55
CA LEU A 146 0.93 8.84 8.46
C LEU A 146 1.26 10.33 8.66
N GLY A 147 0.93 10.92 9.81
CA GLY A 147 1.29 12.30 10.16
C GLY A 147 0.28 13.39 9.77
N ALA A 148 -0.99 13.05 9.52
CA ALA A 148 -2.03 14.06 9.28
C ALA A 148 -2.31 14.91 10.53
N THR A 149 -2.21 16.24 10.39
CA THR A 149 -2.65 17.20 11.41
C THR A 149 -4.14 17.50 11.27
N PHE A 150 -4.89 17.45 12.37
CA PHE A 150 -6.30 17.81 12.39
C PHE A 150 -6.44 19.12 13.15
N LYS A 151 -6.92 20.18 12.49
CA LYS A 151 -7.40 21.36 13.21
C LYS A 151 -8.75 20.99 13.83
N GLY A 152 -8.84 21.12 15.15
CA GLY A 152 -10.03 20.83 15.95
C GLY A 152 -11.15 21.82 15.68
#